data_AF-A0A327WW36-F1
#
_entry.id   AF-A0A327WW36-F1
#
_cell.length_a   1.000
_cell.length_b   1.000
_cell.length_c   1.000
_cell.angle_alpha   90.00
_cell.angle_beta   90.00
_cell.angle_gamma   90.00
#
_symmetry.space_group_name_H-M   'P 1'
#
loop_
_entity.id
_entity.type
_entity.pdbx_description
1 polymer ?
#
loop_
_entity_poly.entity_id
_entity_poly.type
_entity_poly.pdbx_seq_one_letter_code
_entity_poly.pdbx_strand_id
1 'polypeptide(L)'
;MNIENAQVQMRKGILEFCILHIISRGEVYASDMLEELTAARIMVVEGTLYPLLTRLKNAGLLDYKWVESTSGPPRKYYLLTDIGRASLKGMNDTWQELSDSVNSIVSKTEQHKAATNGFTPVAPAGSDPNTPATEI
;
A
#
# COMPACT_ATOMS: atom_id res chain seq x y z
N MET A 1 -20.23 3.60 -5.06
CA MET A 1 -18.81 3.20 -5.17
C MET A 1 -18.70 1.76 -4.69
N ASN A 2 -18.30 0.83 -5.56
CA ASN A 2 -18.02 -0.54 -5.13
C ASN A 2 -16.67 -0.53 -4.38
N ILE A 3 -16.71 -0.81 -3.07
CA ILE A 3 -15.55 -0.75 -2.18
C ILE A 3 -14.45 -1.72 -2.63
N GLU A 4 -14.83 -2.91 -3.08
CA GLU A 4 -13.88 -3.92 -3.58
C GLU A 4 -13.15 -3.42 -4.83
N ASN A 5 -13.89 -2.82 -5.77
CA ASN A 5 -13.29 -2.24 -6.97
C ASN A 5 -12.32 -1.11 -6.63
N ALA A 6 -12.70 -0.21 -5.72
CA ALA A 6 -11.82 0.86 -5.27
C ALA A 6 -10.52 0.33 -4.65
N GLN A 7 -10.60 -0.67 -3.77
CA GLN A 7 -9.43 -1.31 -3.16
C GLN A 7 -8.53 -1.98 -4.21
N VAL A 8 -9.12 -2.62 -5.23
CA VAL A 8 -8.36 -3.22 -6.34
C VAL A 8 -7.64 -2.14 -7.16
N GLN A 9 -8.28 -1.02 -7.49
CA GLN A 9 -7.64 0.06 -8.25
C GLN A 9 -6.48 0.70 -7.47
N MET A 10 -6.64 0.92 -6.17
CA MET A 10 -5.56 1.44 -5.32
C MET A 10 -4.34 0.51 -5.34
N ARG A 11 -4.54 -0.81 -5.19
CA ARG A 11 -3.45 -1.80 -5.25
C ARG A 11 -2.81 -1.88 -6.63
N LYS A 12 -3.60 -1.83 -7.71
CA LYS A 12 -3.08 -1.82 -9.08
C LYS A 12 -2.23 -0.57 -9.35
N GLY A 13 -2.65 0.59 -8.85
CA GLY A 13 -1.94 1.85 -9.03
C GLY A 13 -0.52 1.85 -8.45
N ILE A 14 -0.29 1.11 -7.36
CA ILE A 14 1.04 1.04 -6.72
C ILE A 14 1.89 -0.14 -7.22
N LEU A 15 1.31 -1.10 -7.95
CA LEU A 15 2.00 -2.35 -8.28
C LEU A 15 3.27 -2.12 -9.11
N GLU A 16 3.21 -1.21 -10.08
CA GLU A 16 4.35 -0.86 -10.92
C GLU A 16 5.49 -0.29 -10.08
N PHE A 17 5.14 0.62 -9.15
CA PHE A 17 6.09 1.22 -8.21
C PHE A 17 6.77 0.17 -7.34
N CYS A 18 6.00 -0.78 -6.79
CA CYS A 18 6.54 -1.89 -6.01
C CYS A 18 7.51 -2.76 -6.82
N ILE A 19 7.15 -3.14 -8.05
CA ILE A 19 8.01 -3.97 -8.91
C ILE A 19 9.32 -3.25 -9.25
N LEU A 20 9.27 -1.97 -9.61
CA LEU A 20 10.47 -1.18 -9.88
C LEU A 20 11.37 -1.08 -8.63
N HIS A 21 10.77 -0.96 -7.44
CA HIS A 21 11.51 -0.95 -6.16
C HIS A 21 12.13 -2.30 -5.79
N ILE A 22 11.51 -3.41 -6.16
CA ILE A 22 12.10 -4.75 -5.97
C ILE A 22 13.32 -4.91 -6.88
N ILE A 23 13.17 -4.57 -8.16
CA ILE A 23 14.22 -4.68 -9.18
C ILE A 23 15.35 -3.65 -8.96
N SER A 24 15.11 -2.56 -8.23
CA SER A 24 16.16 -1.55 -7.96
C SER A 24 17.33 -2.08 -7.13
N ARG A 25 17.10 -3.17 -6.38
CA ARG A 25 18.06 -3.77 -5.45
C ARG A 25 19.06 -4.68 -6.15
N GLY A 26 18.83 -5.01 -7.41
CA GLY A 26 19.64 -5.93 -8.19
C GLY A 26 18.81 -6.64 -9.24
N GLU A 27 19.42 -7.59 -9.92
CA GLU A 27 18.72 -8.43 -10.88
C GLU A 27 17.77 -9.42 -10.18
N VAL A 28 16.52 -9.51 -10.64
CA VAL A 28 15.49 -10.31 -9.94
C VAL A 28 14.72 -11.19 -10.93
N TYR A 29 14.44 -12.43 -10.54
CA TYR A 29 13.59 -13.34 -11.29
C TYR A 29 12.11 -13.14 -10.95
N ALA A 30 11.22 -13.48 -11.88
CA ALA A 30 9.79 -13.22 -11.73
C ALA A 30 9.16 -13.93 -10.51
N SER A 31 9.60 -15.14 -10.16
CA SER A 31 9.09 -15.83 -8.97
C SER A 31 9.46 -15.08 -7.70
N ASP A 32 10.69 -14.58 -7.59
CA ASP A 32 11.17 -13.88 -6.40
C ASP A 32 10.37 -12.57 -6.18
N MET A 33 10.04 -11.88 -7.28
CA MET A 33 9.12 -10.73 -7.23
C MET A 33 7.72 -11.11 -6.73
N LEU A 34 7.16 -12.23 -7.22
CA LEU A 34 5.83 -12.70 -6.80
C LEU A 34 5.82 -13.10 -5.32
N GLU A 35 6.88 -13.76 -4.84
CA GLU A 35 7.03 -14.13 -3.44
C GLU A 35 7.05 -12.89 -2.53
N GLU A 36 7.85 -11.87 -2.88
CA GLU A 36 7.93 -10.65 -2.09
C GLU A 36 6.61 -9.87 -2.10
N LEU A 37 5.97 -9.71 -3.27
CA LEU A 37 4.66 -9.06 -3.38
C LEU A 37 3.60 -9.79 -2.54
N THR A 38 3.61 -11.13 -2.56
CA THR A 38 2.69 -11.95 -1.77
C THR A 38 2.93 -11.79 -0.27
N ALA A 39 4.18 -11.77 0.18
CA ALA A 39 4.53 -11.49 1.57
C ALA A 39 4.05 -10.10 2.04
N ALA A 40 4.07 -9.12 1.12
CA ALA A 40 3.52 -7.79 1.34
C ALA A 40 1.98 -7.70 1.21
N ARG A 41 1.27 -8.83 1.04
CA ARG A 41 -0.19 -8.92 0.81
C ARG A 41 -0.67 -8.23 -0.48
N ILE A 42 0.22 -8.09 -1.46
CA ILE A 42 -0.09 -7.64 -2.82
C ILE A 42 -0.26 -8.88 -3.68
N MET A 43 -1.50 -9.38 -3.77
CA MET A 43 -1.81 -10.60 -4.50
C MET A 43 -1.72 -10.36 -6.02
N VAL A 44 -0.73 -10.99 -6.66
CA VAL A 44 -0.47 -10.91 -8.10
C VAL A 44 -0.21 -12.32 -8.62
N VAL A 45 -0.74 -12.61 -9.80
CA VAL A 45 -0.48 -13.87 -10.52
C VAL A 45 0.44 -13.61 -11.71
N GLU A 46 1.10 -14.66 -12.21
CA GLU A 46 1.99 -14.58 -13.38
C GLU A 46 1.34 -13.91 -14.59
N GLY A 47 0.07 -14.24 -14.87
CA GLY A 47 -0.70 -13.65 -15.97
C GLY A 47 -0.91 -12.13 -15.86
N THR A 48 -0.68 -11.55 -14.69
CA THR A 48 -0.67 -10.09 -14.48
C THR A 48 0.76 -9.53 -14.49
N LEU A 49 1.71 -10.25 -13.89
CA LEU A 49 3.10 -9.80 -13.78
C LEU A 49 3.81 -9.74 -15.14
N TYR A 50 3.74 -10.79 -15.96
CA TYR A 50 4.50 -10.83 -17.22
C TYR A 50 4.07 -9.77 -18.25
N PRO A 51 2.77 -9.50 -18.47
CA PRO A 51 2.36 -8.39 -19.32
C PRO A 51 2.85 -7.04 -18.79
N LEU A 52 2.85 -6.86 -17.47
CA LEU A 52 3.35 -5.64 -16.84
C LEU A 52 4.87 -5.49 -17.05
N LEU A 53 5.66 -6.52 -16.79
CA LEU A 53 7.11 -6.53 -17.06
C LEU A 53 7.42 -6.23 -18.53
N THR A 54 6.62 -6.78 -19.45
CA THR A 54 6.73 -6.51 -20.89
C THR A 54 6.48 -5.03 -21.20
N ARG A 55 5.42 -4.44 -20.62
CA ARG A 55 5.14 -3.01 -20.80
C ARG A 55 6.25 -2.13 -20.22
N LEU A 56 6.75 -2.43 -19.02
CA LEU A 56 7.82 -1.67 -18.39
C LEU A 56 9.13 -1.76 -19.19
N LYS A 57 9.45 -2.93 -19.77
CA LYS A 57 10.57 -3.07 -20.71
C LYS A 57 10.35 -2.23 -21.97
N ASN A 58 9.16 -2.30 -22.58
CA ASN A 58 8.84 -1.55 -23.80
C ASN A 58 8.83 -0.03 -23.56
N ALA A 59 8.56 0.41 -22.34
CA ALA A 59 8.69 1.80 -21.90
C ALA A 59 10.16 2.21 -21.60
N GLY A 60 11.12 1.29 -21.74
CA GLY A 60 12.53 1.53 -21.48
C GLY A 60 12.91 1.58 -20.00
N LEU A 61 12.00 1.24 -19.08
CA LEU A 61 12.26 1.27 -17.63
C LEU A 61 13.04 0.04 -17.16
N LEU A 62 12.82 -1.09 -17.82
CA LEU A 62 13.46 -2.36 -17.51
C LEU A 62 14.27 -2.88 -18.69
N ASP A 63 15.27 -3.69 -18.37
CA ASP A 63 15.82 -4.67 -19.29
C ASP A 63 15.84 -6.06 -18.63
N TYR A 64 16.27 -7.09 -19.38
CA TYR A 64 16.50 -8.41 -18.84
C TYR A 64 17.79 -9.01 -19.39
N LYS A 65 18.38 -9.91 -18.60
CA LYS A 65 19.43 -10.81 -19.06
C LYS A 65 18.95 -12.26 -18.99
N TRP A 66 19.48 -13.08 -19.88
CA TRP A 66 19.31 -14.53 -19.79
C TRP A 66 20.35 -15.08 -18.82
N VAL A 67 19.88 -15.88 -17.86
CA VAL A 67 20.72 -16.59 -16.90
C VAL A 67 20.48 -18.08 -17.09
N GLU A 68 21.55 -18.85 -17.26
CA GLU A 68 21.44 -20.31 -17.33
C GLU A 68 20.85 -20.86 -16.03
N SER A 69 19.91 -21.78 -16.19
CA SER A 69 19.30 -22.48 -15.06
C SER A 69 20.08 -23.77 -14.81
N THR A 70 20.27 -24.15 -13.55
CA THR A 70 20.84 -25.46 -13.17
C THR A 70 20.00 -26.64 -13.69
N SER A 71 18.71 -26.40 -13.94
CA SER A 71 17.82 -27.34 -14.61
C SER A 71 16.77 -26.57 -15.41
N GLY A 72 16.57 -26.92 -16.68
CA GLY A 72 15.54 -26.32 -17.55
C GLY A 72 16.03 -25.15 -18.41
N PRO A 73 15.11 -24.42 -19.06
CA PRO A 73 15.47 -23.35 -19.98
C PRO A 73 16.10 -22.16 -19.24
N PRO A 74 16.86 -21.30 -19.95
CA PRO A 74 17.38 -20.06 -19.41
C PRO A 74 16.27 -19.18 -18.81
N ARG A 75 16.56 -18.55 -17.68
CA ARG A 75 15.64 -17.66 -16.96
C ARG A 75 15.93 -16.20 -17.30
N LYS A 76 14.88 -15.37 -17.34
CA LYS A 76 15.01 -13.93 -17.51
C LYS A 76 15.14 -13.27 -16.14
N TYR A 77 16.27 -12.66 -15.87
CA TYR A 77 16.45 -11.80 -14.70
C TYR A 77 16.30 -10.34 -15.13
N TYR A 78 15.38 -9.63 -14.50
CA TYR A 78 15.05 -8.25 -14.82
C TYR A 78 15.93 -7.28 -14.04
N LEU A 79 16.27 -6.16 -14.66
CA LEU A 79 17.07 -5.08 -14.07
C LEU A 79 16.51 -3.71 -14.47
N LEU A 80 16.72 -2.70 -13.64
CA LEU A 80 16.41 -1.31 -14.00
C LEU A 80 17.43 -0.79 -15.02
N THR A 81 16.93 -0.04 -16.00
CA THR A 81 17.76 0.83 -16.84
C THR A 81 18.07 2.14 -16.10
N ASP A 82 18.90 3.01 -16.69
CA ASP A 82 19.10 4.36 -16.15
C ASP A 82 17.82 5.19 -16.17
N ILE A 83 17.00 5.05 -17.22
CA ILE A 83 15.68 5.67 -17.32
C ILE A 83 14.78 5.13 -16.19
N GLY A 84 14.77 3.82 -15.97
CA GLY A 84 14.03 3.17 -14.90
C GLY A 84 14.41 3.68 -13.51
N ARG A 85 15.70 3.85 -13.24
CA ARG A 85 16.20 4.44 -11.98
C ARG A 85 15.73 5.88 -11.79
N ALA A 86 15.84 6.71 -12.83
CA ALA A 86 15.38 8.10 -12.76
C ALA A 86 13.86 8.20 -12.55
N SER A 87 13.08 7.40 -13.27
CA SER A 87 11.63 7.32 -13.10
C SER A 87 11.24 6.83 -11.70
N LEU A 88 11.90 5.78 -11.19
CA LEU A 88 11.65 5.27 -9.85
C LEU A 88 11.89 6.35 -8.79
N LYS A 89 12.95 7.15 -8.93
CA LYS A 89 13.20 8.27 -8.01
C LYS A 89 12.03 9.25 -7.99
N GLY A 90 11.55 9.69 -9.16
CA GLY A 90 10.41 10.62 -9.25
C GLY A 90 9.11 10.02 -8.69
N MET A 91 8.86 8.74 -8.96
CA MET A 91 7.72 8.01 -8.39
C MET A 91 7.84 7.90 -6.85
N ASN A 92 9.04 7.71 -6.33
CA ASN A 92 9.28 7.63 -4.90
C ASN A 92 9.00 8.95 -4.20
N ASP A 93 9.48 10.06 -4.78
CA ASP A 93 9.22 11.41 -4.28
C ASP A 93 7.69 11.68 -4.26
N THR A 94 7.00 11.34 -5.35
CA THR A 94 5.53 11.46 -5.45
C THR A 94 4.80 10.59 -4.43
N TRP A 95 5.24 9.34 -4.22
CA TRP A 95 4.64 8.43 -3.25
C TRP A 95 4.76 8.96 -1.82
N GLN A 96 5.91 9.49 -1.46
CA GLN A 96 6.15 10.05 -0.13
C GLN A 96 5.19 11.22 0.14
N GLU A 97 5.11 12.19 -0.78
CA GLU A 97 4.20 13.33 -0.68
C GLU A 97 2.73 12.90 -0.57
N LEU A 98 2.31 11.93 -1.39
CA LEU A 98 0.95 11.41 -1.37
C LEU A 98 0.64 10.70 -0.06
N SER A 99 1.53 9.83 0.40
CA SER A 99 1.37 9.08 1.65
C SER A 99 1.25 10.01 2.84
N ASP A 100 2.13 11.01 2.94
CA ASP A 100 2.13 11.99 4.01
C ASP A 100 0.85 12.82 4.02
N SER A 101 0.41 13.27 2.83
CA SER A 101 -0.83 14.03 2.67
C SER A 101 -2.05 13.22 3.11
N VAL A 102 -2.17 11.97 2.66
CA VAL A 102 -3.27 11.06 3.03
C VAL A 102 -3.26 10.78 4.53
N ASN A 103 -2.09 10.43 5.09
CA ASN A 103 -1.95 10.12 6.51
C ASN A 103 -2.34 11.33 7.39
N SER A 104 -1.93 12.54 7.00
CA SER A 104 -2.29 13.80 7.70
C SER A 104 -3.80 14.07 7.70
N ILE A 105 -4.49 13.75 6.60
CA ILE A 105 -5.96 13.90 6.51
C ILE A 105 -6.65 12.84 7.35
N VAL A 106 -6.22 11.57 7.25
CA VAL A 106 -6.83 10.44 7.98
C VAL A 106 -6.63 10.60 9.48
N SER A 107 -5.46 11.03 9.95
CA SER A 107 -5.17 11.20 11.38
C SER A 107 -6.08 12.24 12.05
N LYS A 108 -6.50 13.29 11.33
CA LYS A 108 -7.45 14.29 11.85
C LYS A 108 -8.84 13.71 12.11
N THR A 109 -9.24 12.70 11.35
CA THR A 109 -10.52 12.00 11.55
C THR A 109 -10.50 11.23 12.88
N GLU A 110 -9.38 10.58 13.19
CA GLU A 110 -9.21 9.83 14.43
C GLU A 110 -9.13 10.74 15.66
N GLN A 111 -8.53 11.94 15.52
CA GLN A 111 -8.52 12.96 16.58
C GLN A 111 -9.94 13.49 16.90
N HIS A 112 -10.80 13.70 15.89
CA HIS A 112 -12.19 14.11 16.11
C HIS A 112 -13.04 13.02 16.78
N LYS A 113 -12.83 11.75 16.44
CA LYS A 113 -13.52 10.63 17.11
C LYS A 113 -13.09 10.50 18.57
N ALA A 114 -11.80 10.64 18.87
CA ALA A 114 -11.29 10.59 20.25
C ALA A 114 -11.85 11.72 21.13
N ALA A 115 -11.97 12.95 20.59
CA ALA A 115 -12.56 14.07 21.31
C ALA A 115 -14.06 13.89 21.59
N THR A 116 -14.80 13.21 20.71
CA THR A 116 -16.24 12.96 20.88
C THR A 116 -16.54 11.83 21.88
N ASN A 117 -15.66 10.82 21.95
CA ASN A 117 -15.79 9.71 22.90
C ASN A 117 -15.36 10.06 24.35
N GLY A 118 -14.79 11.26 24.56
CA GLY A 118 -14.40 11.77 25.89
C GLY A 118 -15.54 12.45 26.66
N PHE A 119 -16.76 12.50 26.12
CA PHE A 119 -17.91 13.06 26.83
C PHE A 119 -18.52 12.00 27.78
N THR A 120 -17.96 11.87 28.98
CA THR A 120 -18.65 11.20 30.09
C THR A 120 -19.93 11.97 30.40
N PRO A 121 -21.12 11.34 30.37
CA PRO A 121 -22.32 11.97 30.91
C PRO A 121 -22.05 12.22 32.40
N VAL A 122 -22.06 13.48 32.82
CA VAL A 122 -22.16 13.82 34.24
C VAL A 122 -23.44 13.16 34.74
N ALA A 123 -23.29 12.15 35.59
CA ALA A 123 -24.44 11.52 36.26
C ALA A 123 -25.25 12.63 36.94
N PRO A 124 -26.60 12.60 36.88
CA PRO A 124 -27.40 13.60 37.57
C PRO A 124 -27.05 13.55 39.05
N ALA A 125 -26.65 14.70 39.60
CA ALA A 125 -26.33 14.86 41.00
C ALA A 125 -27.47 14.28 41.85
N GLY A 126 -27.09 13.49 42.85
CA GLY A 126 -27.98 12.64 43.64
C GLY A 126 -29.16 13.40 44.24
N SER A 127 -30.27 12.67 44.30
CA SER A 127 -31.41 12.93 45.19
C SER A 127 -30.93 13.24 46.60
N ASP A 128 -31.27 14.42 47.09
CA ASP A 128 -31.04 14.86 48.46
C ASP A 128 -31.80 13.94 49.45
N PRO A 129 -31.13 13.24 50.39
CA PRO A 129 -31.77 12.26 51.27
C PRO A 129 -32.57 12.89 52.42
N ASN A 130 -32.83 14.21 52.42
CA ASN A 130 -33.46 14.90 53.55
C ASN A 130 -34.70 15.73 53.18
N THR A 131 -35.59 15.18 52.35
CA THR A 131 -36.94 15.73 52.18
C THR A 131 -37.88 15.07 53.21
N PRO A 132 -38.45 15.79 54.20
CA PRO A 132 -39.41 15.20 55.12
C PRO A 132 -40.74 14.94 54.38
N ALA A 133 -41.24 13.72 54.47
CA ALA A 133 -42.59 13.40 54.04
C ALA A 133 -43.58 14.19 54.90
N THR A 134 -44.34 15.10 54.28
CA THR A 134 -45.48 15.75 54.92
C THR A 134 -46.72 14.94 54.56
N GLU A 135 -47.30 14.28 55.56
CA GLU A 135 -48.68 13.77 55.55
C GLU A 135 -49.66 14.92 55.28
N ILE A 136 -50.55 14.78 54.29
CA ILE A 136 -52.04 14.83 54.38
C ILE A 136 -52.60 14.10 53.15
#